data_AF-A0A5K1GZQ2-F1
#
_entry.id   AF-A0A5K1GZQ2-F1
#
_cell.length_a   1.000
_cell.length_b   1.000
_cell.length_c   1.000
_cell.angle_alpha   90.00
_cell.angle_beta   90.00
_cell.angle_gamma   90.00
#
_symmetry.space_group_name_H-M   'P 1'
#
loop_
_entity.id
_entity.type
_entity.pdbx_description
1 polymer ?
#
loop_
_entity_poly.entity_id
_entity_poly.type
_entity_poly.pdbx_seq_one_letter_code
_entity_poly.pdbx_strand_id
1 'polypeptide(L)'
;VSAAIVFEAGILACLEYLEAAPWAEDEEEKVAALLSQLQLDSTNAAGEVLKRVSLETPVSSEDEIVVRLLDVVLQGKDEKARREMKGLVSKMLRENSSHSSTNNTNLLDVSKESLYAACSSCLDLLFCNFTKATQVGFMDKSNHEERSAVVNEISRQADNLNWVLEILIDRQIAEDFTKMWASQVELAKLHAMVPTMYRFEVSRLTARLCVGIGKGQILAPKEVRILLLQTWLEPLYEDFGWMKRGCKSIDRNVVEEGLSQTILTLPLSQQQAILMNWFNRFLNSGDECPNIQRAFEVWWRRAFWKRNGETDRRRQLQIATMRVYENGG
;
A
#
# COMPACT_ATOMS: atom_id res chain seq x y z
N VAL A 1 35.62 -39.08 -5.04
CA VAL A 1 36.73 -40.06 -4.95
C VAL A 1 36.47 -41.09 -3.88
N SER A 2 36.34 -40.73 -2.59
CA SER A 2 36.07 -41.68 -1.49
C SER A 2 34.85 -42.57 -1.72
N ALA A 3 33.74 -42.02 -2.24
CA ALA A 3 32.55 -42.78 -2.62
C ALA A 3 32.81 -43.81 -3.72
N ALA A 4 33.60 -43.46 -4.75
CA ALA A 4 33.91 -44.35 -5.87
C ALA A 4 34.82 -45.53 -5.48
N ILE A 5 35.60 -45.38 -4.40
CA ILE A 5 36.46 -46.44 -3.85
C ILE A 5 35.86 -47.11 -2.61
N VAL A 6 34.61 -46.77 -2.24
CA VAL A 6 33.89 -47.31 -1.08
C VAL A 6 34.69 -47.16 0.23
N PHE A 7 35.40 -46.04 0.39
CA PHE A 7 36.20 -45.75 1.59
C PHE A 7 35.35 -45.01 2.63
N GLU A 8 34.66 -45.76 3.49
CA GLU A 8 33.67 -45.24 4.45
C GLU A 8 34.23 -44.14 5.38
N ALA A 9 35.42 -44.32 5.97
CA ALA A 9 36.01 -43.31 6.84
C ALA A 9 36.29 -41.98 6.11
N GLY A 10 36.67 -42.05 4.83
CA GLY A 10 36.86 -40.86 4.01
C GLY A 10 35.55 -40.24 3.56
N ILE A 11 34.49 -41.03 3.35
CA ILE A 11 33.15 -40.52 3.09
C ILE A 11 32.65 -39.76 4.32
N LEU A 12 32.77 -40.35 5.52
CA LEU A 12 32.39 -39.72 6.79
C LEU A 12 33.17 -38.43 7.04
N ALA A 13 34.50 -38.44 6.91
CA ALA A 13 35.32 -37.23 7.08
C ALA A 13 34.94 -36.12 6.09
N CYS A 14 34.58 -36.46 4.84
CA CYS A 14 34.09 -35.48 3.87
C CYS A 14 32.70 -34.94 4.25
N LEU A 15 31.79 -35.79 4.73
CA LEU A 15 30.46 -35.37 5.16
C LEU A 15 30.52 -34.50 6.42
N GLU A 16 31.37 -34.84 7.39
CA GLU A 16 31.63 -34.01 8.58
C GLU A 16 32.19 -32.64 8.19
N TYR A 17 33.11 -32.58 7.22
CA TYR A 17 33.60 -31.31 6.71
C TYR A 17 32.50 -30.50 6.04
N LEU A 18 31.70 -31.12 5.18
CA LEU A 18 30.59 -30.43 4.51
C LEU A 18 29.55 -29.94 5.51
N GLU A 19 29.22 -30.73 6.53
CA GLU A 19 28.31 -30.35 7.60
C GLU A 19 28.80 -29.12 8.37
N ALA A 20 30.10 -29.01 8.64
CA ALA A 20 30.67 -27.93 9.45
C ALA A 20 31.09 -26.68 8.66
N ALA A 21 31.44 -26.81 7.37
CA ALA A 21 31.97 -25.71 6.58
C ALA A 21 30.87 -24.73 6.15
N PRO A 22 31.12 -23.40 6.15
CA PRO A 22 30.24 -22.45 5.48
C PRO A 22 30.30 -22.67 3.96
N TRP A 23 29.17 -22.55 3.28
CA TRP A 23 29.07 -22.65 1.82
C TRP A 23 28.68 -21.29 1.25
N ALA A 24 29.19 -20.95 0.07
CA ALA A 24 28.62 -19.87 -0.73
C ALA A 24 27.32 -20.34 -1.39
N GLU A 25 26.45 -19.40 -1.78
CA GLU A 25 25.13 -19.69 -2.38
C GLU A 25 25.24 -20.60 -3.63
N ASP A 26 26.28 -20.41 -4.45
CA ASP A 26 26.53 -21.24 -5.64
C ASP A 26 27.16 -22.61 -5.32
N GLU A 27 27.69 -22.78 -4.12
CA GLU A 27 28.18 -24.05 -3.61
C GLU A 27 27.04 -24.89 -3.03
N GLU A 28 26.01 -24.27 -2.43
CA GLU A 28 24.85 -24.96 -1.86
C GLU A 28 24.15 -25.85 -2.89
N GLU A 29 23.85 -25.31 -4.09
CA GLU A 29 23.19 -26.05 -5.18
C GLU A 29 24.07 -27.19 -5.70
N LYS A 30 25.39 -26.96 -5.80
CA LYS A 30 26.36 -27.99 -6.22
C LYS A 30 26.45 -29.12 -5.20
N VAL A 31 26.53 -28.78 -3.91
CA VAL A 31 26.61 -29.75 -2.81
C VAL A 31 25.33 -30.58 -2.76
N ALA A 32 24.16 -29.94 -2.83
CA ALA A 32 22.87 -30.63 -2.87
C ALA A 32 22.77 -31.59 -4.07
N ALA A 33 23.13 -31.13 -5.28
CA ALA A 33 23.09 -31.94 -6.49
C ALA A 33 24.05 -33.13 -6.42
N LEU A 34 25.28 -32.93 -5.92
CA LEU A 34 26.29 -33.97 -5.78
C LEU A 34 25.88 -35.02 -4.75
N LEU A 35 25.38 -34.62 -3.57
CA LEU A 35 24.91 -35.54 -2.54
C LEU A 35 23.69 -36.36 -3.02
N SER A 36 22.77 -35.73 -3.77
CA SER A 36 21.62 -36.41 -4.37
C SER A 36 22.04 -37.45 -5.42
N GLN A 37 23.08 -37.16 -6.22
CA GLN A 37 23.59 -38.08 -7.25
C GLN A 37 24.40 -39.24 -6.67
N LEU A 38 25.08 -39.02 -5.53
CA LEU A 38 25.95 -40.01 -4.92
C LEU A 38 25.19 -41.14 -4.20
N GLN A 39 23.85 -41.03 -4.04
CA GLN A 39 22.95 -42.05 -3.44
C GLN A 39 23.61 -42.79 -2.27
N LEU A 40 24.07 -42.02 -1.27
CA LEU A 40 24.80 -42.52 -0.10
C LEU A 40 23.82 -43.18 0.91
N ASP A 41 23.05 -44.16 0.45
CA ASP A 41 21.95 -44.81 1.18
C ASP A 41 22.40 -45.53 2.46
N SER A 42 23.70 -45.83 2.59
CA SER A 42 24.28 -46.48 3.77
C SER A 42 24.63 -45.54 4.92
N THR A 43 24.61 -44.21 4.70
CA THR A 43 25.14 -43.24 5.66
C THR A 43 24.13 -42.12 5.93
N ASN A 44 23.42 -42.17 7.07
CA ASN A 44 22.52 -41.10 7.53
C ASN A 44 23.18 -39.71 7.58
N ALA A 45 24.53 -39.65 7.61
CA ALA A 45 25.31 -38.42 7.60
C ALA A 45 25.11 -37.57 6.32
N ALA A 46 24.77 -38.17 5.17
CA ALA A 46 24.48 -37.39 3.97
C ALA A 46 23.16 -36.62 4.08
N GLY A 47 22.17 -37.21 4.77
CA GLY A 47 20.90 -36.56 5.11
C GLY A 47 21.11 -35.36 6.04
N GLU A 48 21.96 -35.50 7.07
CA GLU A 48 22.29 -34.39 7.98
C GLU A 48 22.89 -33.18 7.25
N VAL A 49 23.73 -33.41 6.24
CA VAL A 49 24.27 -32.35 5.38
C VAL A 49 23.18 -31.73 4.49
N LEU A 50 22.31 -32.56 3.91
CA LEU A 50 21.20 -32.10 3.06
C LEU A 50 20.16 -31.27 3.82
N LYS A 51 19.98 -31.47 5.13
CA LYS A 51 19.07 -30.64 5.96
C LYS A 51 19.41 -29.14 5.95
N ARG A 52 20.64 -28.74 5.59
CA ARG A 52 21.03 -27.32 5.45
C ARG A 52 20.37 -26.63 4.24
N VAL A 53 20.03 -27.40 3.20
CA VAL A 53 19.63 -26.90 1.87
C VAL A 53 18.36 -27.55 1.32
N SER A 54 17.84 -28.59 1.99
CA SER A 54 16.64 -29.32 1.60
C SER A 54 15.74 -29.60 2.79
N LEU A 55 14.43 -29.42 2.57
CA LEU A 55 13.40 -29.59 3.59
C LEU A 55 13.06 -31.08 3.75
N GLU A 56 13.66 -31.76 4.73
CA GLU A 56 13.25 -33.12 5.12
C GLU A 56 12.15 -33.12 6.19
N THR A 57 11.97 -32.00 6.91
CA THR A 57 10.97 -31.82 7.98
C THR A 57 9.81 -30.98 7.45
N PRO A 58 8.55 -31.22 7.84
CA PRO A 58 7.46 -30.29 7.54
C PRO A 58 7.72 -28.99 8.30
N VAL A 59 8.44 -28.08 7.66
CA VAL A 59 8.54 -26.70 8.10
C VAL A 59 7.14 -26.11 7.95
N SER A 60 6.78 -25.22 8.87
CA SER A 60 5.58 -24.39 8.74
C SER A 60 5.42 -23.91 7.30
N SER A 61 4.18 -23.91 6.80
CA SER A 61 3.94 -23.44 5.44
C SER A 61 4.50 -22.03 5.27
N GLU A 62 4.94 -21.72 4.05
CA GLU A 62 5.43 -20.38 3.71
C GLU A 62 4.46 -19.30 4.18
N ASP A 63 3.15 -19.54 4.04
CA ASP A 63 2.08 -18.67 4.52
C ASP A 63 2.13 -18.45 6.04
N GLU A 64 2.28 -19.49 6.84
CA GLU A 64 2.37 -19.38 8.31
C GLU A 64 3.60 -18.56 8.73
N ILE A 65 4.70 -18.69 8.00
CA ILE A 65 5.92 -17.90 8.24
C ILE A 65 5.67 -16.43 7.87
N VAL A 66 5.08 -16.17 6.70
CA VAL A 66 4.75 -14.81 6.24
C VAL A 66 3.81 -14.12 7.22
N VAL A 67 2.76 -14.80 7.69
CA VAL A 67 1.82 -14.27 8.69
C VAL A 67 2.56 -13.89 9.98
N ARG A 68 3.41 -14.78 10.50
CA ARG A 68 4.21 -14.49 11.70
C ARG A 68 5.18 -13.32 11.49
N LEU A 69 5.81 -13.24 10.32
CA LEU A 69 6.70 -12.11 9.99
C LEU A 69 5.93 -10.78 9.93
N LEU A 70 4.75 -10.76 9.29
CA LEU A 70 3.86 -9.60 9.30
C LEU A 70 3.54 -9.18 10.74
N ASP A 71 3.07 -10.09 11.56
CA ASP A 71 2.70 -9.81 12.96
C ASP A 71 3.87 -9.27 13.78
N VAL A 72 5.05 -9.90 13.70
CA VAL A 72 6.24 -9.47 14.44
C VAL A 72 6.67 -8.07 14.01
N VAL A 73 6.65 -7.78 12.70
CA VAL A 73 7.01 -6.46 12.18
C VAL A 73 6.01 -5.40 12.62
N LEU A 74 4.71 -5.69 12.56
CA LEU A 74 3.64 -4.75 12.95
C LEU A 74 3.70 -4.41 14.45
N GLN A 75 4.09 -5.38 15.29
CA GLN A 75 4.23 -5.19 16.74
C GLN A 75 5.57 -4.54 17.14
N GLY A 76 6.54 -4.45 16.23
CA GLY A 76 7.86 -3.88 16.45
C GLY A 76 7.83 -2.48 17.10
N LYS A 77 8.60 -2.31 18.17
CA LYS A 77 8.66 -1.06 18.96
C LYS A 77 9.76 -0.11 18.49
N ASP A 78 10.91 -0.63 18.11
CA ASP A 78 12.02 0.17 17.58
C ASP A 78 11.72 0.58 16.13
N GLU A 79 11.67 1.89 15.88
CA GLU A 79 11.29 2.44 14.57
C GLU A 79 12.29 2.07 13.47
N LYS A 80 13.59 2.09 13.79
CA LYS A 80 14.65 1.83 12.81
C LYS A 80 14.67 0.35 12.42
N ALA A 81 14.70 -0.54 13.40
CA ALA A 81 14.66 -1.98 13.17
C ALA A 81 13.36 -2.37 12.44
N ARG A 82 12.21 -1.80 12.84
CA ARG A 82 10.95 -2.04 12.13
C ARG A 82 11.03 -1.60 10.67
N ARG A 83 11.58 -0.43 10.38
CA ARG A 83 11.76 0.07 9.00
C ARG A 83 12.64 -0.85 8.16
N GLU A 84 13.77 -1.31 8.71
CA GLU A 84 14.67 -2.24 8.03
C GLU A 84 13.99 -3.58 7.74
N MET A 85 13.29 -4.15 8.74
CA MET A 85 12.57 -5.42 8.60
C MET A 85 11.38 -5.33 7.65
N LYS A 86 10.65 -4.19 7.64
CA LYS A 86 9.62 -3.91 6.62
C LYS A 86 10.21 -3.96 5.21
N GLY A 87 11.39 -3.35 5.01
CA GLY A 87 12.10 -3.37 3.73
C GLY A 87 12.48 -4.78 3.29
N LEU A 88 13.02 -5.58 4.21
CA LEU A 88 13.38 -6.98 3.96
C LEU A 88 12.14 -7.83 3.61
N VAL A 89 11.10 -7.80 4.44
CA VAL A 89 9.87 -8.57 4.20
C VAL A 89 9.22 -8.16 2.88
N SER A 90 9.13 -6.87 2.57
CA SER A 90 8.62 -6.41 1.28
C SER A 90 9.45 -6.90 0.09
N LYS A 91 10.78 -6.95 0.22
CA LYS A 91 11.66 -7.49 -0.83
C LYS A 91 11.38 -8.98 -1.05
N MET A 92 11.36 -9.78 0.01
CA MET A 92 11.08 -11.22 -0.06
C MET A 92 9.71 -11.50 -0.68
N LEU A 93 8.66 -10.76 -0.30
CA LEU A 93 7.31 -10.94 -0.84
C LEU A 93 7.20 -10.63 -2.33
N ARG A 94 8.06 -9.75 -2.88
CA ARG A 94 8.13 -9.45 -4.32
C ARG A 94 8.93 -10.50 -5.10
N GLU A 95 9.98 -11.05 -4.50
CA GLU A 95 10.78 -12.10 -5.13
C GLU A 95 9.96 -13.40 -5.25
N ASN A 96 9.19 -13.76 -4.23
CA ASN A 96 8.35 -14.97 -4.24
C ASN A 96 7.19 -14.90 -5.24
N SER A 97 6.57 -13.73 -5.45
CA SER A 97 5.49 -13.58 -6.43
C SER A 97 5.95 -13.80 -7.88
N SER A 98 7.24 -13.59 -8.16
CA SER A 98 7.85 -13.81 -9.48
C SER A 98 7.93 -15.30 -9.84
N HIS A 99 8.13 -16.17 -8.84
CA HIS A 99 8.33 -17.61 -9.02
C HIS A 99 7.02 -18.42 -8.97
N SER A 100 5.93 -17.87 -8.42
CA SER A 100 4.64 -18.58 -8.23
C SER A 100 3.72 -18.61 -9.47
N SER A 101 4.21 -18.12 -10.61
CA SER A 101 3.46 -17.98 -11.87
C SER A 101 2.82 -19.27 -12.42
N THR A 102 3.15 -20.45 -11.87
CA THR A 102 2.82 -21.72 -12.52
C THR A 102 1.80 -22.64 -11.87
N ASN A 103 1.32 -22.56 -10.60
CA ASN A 103 0.27 -23.53 -10.16
C ASN A 103 -0.51 -23.34 -8.83
N ASN A 104 -0.43 -22.25 -8.05
CA ASN A 104 -1.09 -22.22 -6.72
C ASN A 104 -2.01 -21.01 -6.48
N THR A 105 -3.28 -21.12 -6.88
CA THR A 105 -4.33 -20.13 -6.57
C THR A 105 -4.71 -20.07 -5.10
N ASN A 106 -4.57 -21.18 -4.36
CA ASN A 106 -5.01 -21.28 -2.96
C ASN A 106 -4.02 -20.64 -1.95
N LEU A 107 -2.72 -20.56 -2.27
CA LEU A 107 -1.72 -19.87 -1.42
C LEU A 107 -1.83 -18.34 -1.50
N LEU A 108 -2.17 -17.81 -2.69
CA LEU A 108 -2.37 -16.37 -2.87
C LEU A 108 -3.55 -15.86 -2.04
N ASP A 109 -4.57 -16.68 -1.82
CA ASP A 109 -5.75 -16.35 -1.01
C ASP A 109 -5.36 -16.17 0.47
N VAL A 110 -4.77 -17.19 1.11
CA VAL A 110 -4.40 -17.14 2.54
C VAL A 110 -3.51 -15.93 2.89
N SER A 111 -2.58 -15.57 2.00
CA SER A 111 -1.73 -14.38 2.16
C SER A 111 -2.51 -13.06 2.03
N LYS A 112 -3.57 -13.01 1.20
CA LYS A 112 -4.46 -11.86 1.04
C LYS A 112 -5.34 -11.65 2.27
N GLU A 113 -5.98 -12.69 2.81
CA GLU A 113 -6.76 -12.58 4.06
C GLU A 113 -5.89 -12.05 5.19
N SER A 114 -4.66 -12.54 5.29
CA SER A 114 -3.71 -12.14 6.32
C SER A 114 -3.30 -10.66 6.21
N LEU A 115 -3.07 -10.16 5.00
CA LEU A 115 -2.79 -8.74 4.76
C LEU A 115 -3.98 -7.85 5.15
N TYR A 116 -5.22 -8.28 4.87
CA TYR A 116 -6.41 -7.54 5.29
C TYR A 116 -6.70 -7.64 6.78
N ALA A 117 -6.40 -8.78 7.42
CA ALA A 117 -6.47 -8.93 8.87
C ALA A 117 -5.46 -7.99 9.55
N ALA A 118 -4.24 -7.90 9.02
CA ALA A 118 -3.23 -6.94 9.46
C ALA A 118 -3.73 -5.48 9.30
N CYS A 119 -4.35 -5.14 8.16
CA CYS A 119 -4.96 -3.82 7.97
C CYS A 119 -6.05 -3.54 9.00
N SER A 120 -6.95 -4.49 9.22
CA SER A 120 -8.06 -4.35 10.16
C SER A 120 -7.55 -4.16 11.59
N SER A 121 -6.58 -4.97 12.02
CA SER A 121 -5.95 -4.84 13.33
C SER A 121 -5.27 -3.48 13.53
N CYS A 122 -4.52 -3.01 12.53
CA CYS A 122 -3.89 -1.69 12.59
C CYS A 122 -4.94 -0.56 12.63
N LEU A 123 -6.04 -0.68 11.89
CA LEU A 123 -7.15 0.28 11.92
C LEU A 123 -7.86 0.32 13.27
N ASP A 124 -8.12 -0.84 13.87
CA ASP A 124 -8.75 -0.92 15.20
C ASP A 124 -7.87 -0.26 16.26
N LEU A 125 -6.56 -0.55 16.24
CA LEU A 125 -5.60 0.10 17.12
C LEU A 125 -5.53 1.60 16.86
N LEU A 126 -5.50 2.03 15.60
CA LEU A 126 -5.51 3.44 15.24
C LEU A 126 -6.76 4.13 15.80
N PHE A 127 -7.94 3.54 15.58
CA PHE A 127 -9.21 4.04 16.09
C PHE A 127 -9.24 4.14 17.62
N CYS A 128 -8.77 3.11 18.33
CA CYS A 128 -8.66 3.13 19.78
C CYS A 128 -7.76 4.27 20.28
N ASN A 129 -6.63 4.53 19.61
CA ASN A 129 -5.72 5.59 20.01
C ASN A 129 -6.27 6.99 19.69
N PHE A 130 -6.96 7.17 18.56
CA PHE A 130 -7.69 8.41 18.29
C PHE A 130 -8.77 8.65 19.33
N THR A 131 -9.57 7.64 19.65
CA THR A 131 -10.61 7.73 20.68
C THR A 131 -10.02 8.21 22.00
N LYS A 132 -8.91 7.60 22.45
CA LYS A 132 -8.17 8.04 23.65
C LYS A 132 -7.67 9.48 23.53
N ALA A 133 -7.02 9.82 22.41
CA ALA A 133 -6.48 11.15 22.17
C ALA A 133 -7.54 12.26 22.22
N THR A 134 -8.77 11.94 21.81
CA THR A 134 -9.92 12.86 21.80
C THR A 134 -10.72 12.89 23.10
N GLN A 135 -10.37 12.07 24.11
CA GLN A 135 -11.04 12.14 25.41
C GLN A 135 -10.86 13.53 26.04
N VAL A 136 -11.92 14.02 26.69
CA VAL A 136 -11.96 15.38 27.21
C VAL A 136 -10.81 15.64 28.18
N GLY A 137 -9.96 16.60 27.82
CA GLY A 137 -8.80 17.00 28.61
C GLY A 137 -7.64 16.01 28.56
N PHE A 138 -7.67 14.96 27.72
CA PHE A 138 -6.54 14.04 27.60
C PHE A 138 -5.29 14.77 27.13
N MET A 139 -5.35 15.51 26.02
CA MET A 139 -4.20 16.25 25.48
C MET A 139 -3.63 17.31 26.44
N ASP A 140 -4.45 17.83 27.36
CA ASP A 140 -4.08 18.91 28.28
C ASP A 140 -3.64 18.43 29.67
N LYS A 141 -4.28 17.38 30.19
CA LYS A 141 -4.16 16.94 31.60
C LYS A 141 -3.32 15.68 31.78
N SER A 142 -3.16 14.86 30.74
CA SER A 142 -2.31 13.67 30.86
C SER A 142 -0.83 14.07 30.87
N ASN A 143 -0.02 13.23 31.51
CA ASN A 143 1.41 13.48 31.60
C ASN A 143 2.09 13.36 30.21
N HIS A 144 3.32 13.84 30.10
CA HIS A 144 4.03 13.84 28.82
C HIS A 144 4.24 12.42 28.25
N GLU A 145 4.51 11.44 29.11
CA GLU A 145 4.78 10.05 28.71
C GLU A 145 3.55 9.37 28.11
N GLU A 146 2.39 9.53 28.74
CA GLU A 146 1.12 8.95 28.28
C GLU A 146 0.68 9.56 26.94
N ARG A 147 0.80 10.89 26.79
CA ARG A 147 0.52 11.57 25.51
C ARG A 147 1.46 11.08 24.41
N SER A 148 2.75 11.03 24.72
CA SER A 148 3.75 10.55 23.76
C SER A 148 3.47 9.11 23.36
N ALA A 149 3.07 8.24 24.30
CA ALA A 149 2.75 6.85 24.00
C ALA A 149 1.57 6.74 23.01
N VAL A 150 0.48 7.49 23.23
CA VAL A 150 -0.69 7.49 22.32
C VAL A 150 -0.35 8.08 20.95
N VAL A 151 0.37 9.20 20.90
CA VAL A 151 0.77 9.84 19.64
C VAL A 151 1.74 8.97 18.83
N ASN A 152 2.71 8.34 19.51
CA ASN A 152 3.64 7.42 18.88
C ASN A 152 2.90 6.19 18.33
N GLU A 153 1.87 5.73 19.03
CA GLU A 153 1.03 4.63 18.57
C GLU A 153 0.19 5.02 17.33
N ILE A 154 -0.40 6.21 17.30
CA ILE A 154 -1.07 6.75 16.10
C ILE A 154 -0.11 6.74 14.90
N SER A 155 1.09 7.30 15.10
CA SER A 155 2.11 7.38 14.05
C SER A 155 2.57 5.99 13.60
N ARG A 156 2.74 5.05 14.54
CA ARG A 156 3.11 3.66 14.26
C ARG A 156 2.05 2.93 13.45
N GLN A 157 0.78 3.04 13.83
CA GLN A 157 -0.29 2.35 13.11
C GLN A 157 -0.53 2.95 11.72
N ALA A 158 -0.37 4.28 11.56
CA ALA A 158 -0.38 4.90 10.25
C ALA A 158 0.78 4.42 9.35
N ASP A 159 2.00 4.32 9.89
CA ASP A 159 3.19 3.76 9.20
C ASP A 159 3.02 2.27 8.85
N ASN A 160 2.39 1.49 9.73
CA ASN A 160 2.05 0.10 9.48
C ASN A 160 1.04 -0.05 8.33
N LEU A 161 -0.05 0.72 8.36
CA LEU A 161 -1.05 0.72 7.30
C LEU A 161 -0.44 1.15 5.96
N ASN A 162 0.44 2.14 5.95
CA ASN A 162 1.09 2.59 4.70
C ASN A 162 1.96 1.47 4.12
N TRP A 163 2.71 0.76 4.97
CA TRP A 163 3.54 -0.35 4.53
C TRP A 163 2.71 -1.51 3.95
N VAL A 164 1.65 -1.92 4.64
CA VAL A 164 0.77 -2.99 4.13
C VAL A 164 0.05 -2.54 2.85
N LEU A 165 -0.34 -1.27 2.75
CA LEU A 165 -0.91 -0.69 1.54
C LEU A 165 0.06 -0.80 0.35
N GLU A 166 1.35 -0.53 0.51
CA GLU A 166 2.32 -0.72 -0.59
C GLU A 166 2.37 -2.19 -1.04
N ILE A 167 2.33 -3.15 -0.11
CA ILE A 167 2.30 -4.58 -0.45
C ILE A 167 1.02 -4.91 -1.24
N LEU A 168 -0.13 -4.40 -0.80
CA LEU A 168 -1.40 -4.61 -1.50
C LEU A 168 -1.41 -4.00 -2.91
N ILE A 169 -0.77 -2.84 -3.10
CA ILE A 169 -0.65 -2.18 -4.40
C ILE A 169 0.31 -2.95 -5.32
N ASP A 170 1.47 -3.36 -4.81
CA ASP A 170 2.44 -4.19 -5.54
C ASP A 170 1.77 -5.50 -6.03
N ARG A 171 0.84 -6.04 -5.25
CA ARG A 171 0.05 -7.23 -5.59
C ARG A 171 -1.25 -6.97 -6.35
N GLN A 172 -1.57 -5.71 -6.68
CA GLN A 172 -2.80 -5.30 -7.39
C GLN A 172 -4.12 -5.72 -6.69
N ILE A 173 -4.11 -5.82 -5.36
CA ILE A 173 -5.25 -6.22 -4.52
C ILE A 173 -5.59 -5.14 -3.49
N ALA A 174 -5.37 -3.87 -3.79
CA ALA A 174 -5.64 -2.77 -2.86
C ALA A 174 -7.10 -2.26 -2.88
N GLU A 175 -7.97 -2.82 -3.72
CA GLU A 175 -9.37 -2.37 -3.88
C GLU A 175 -10.17 -2.49 -2.57
N ASP A 176 -10.15 -3.64 -1.90
CA ASP A 176 -10.96 -3.83 -0.70
C ASP A 176 -10.43 -2.99 0.47
N PHE A 177 -9.11 -2.80 0.55
CA PHE A 177 -8.51 -1.87 1.52
C PHE A 177 -8.97 -0.43 1.26
N THR A 178 -9.02 -0.01 -0.01
CA THR A 178 -9.52 1.33 -0.37
C THR A 178 -10.96 1.52 0.11
N LYS A 179 -11.81 0.49 -0.03
CA LYS A 179 -13.19 0.50 0.47
C LYS A 179 -13.25 0.54 1.99
N MET A 180 -12.43 -0.25 2.66
CA MET A 180 -12.29 -0.29 4.13
C MET A 180 -11.89 1.09 4.67
N TRP A 181 -10.88 1.72 4.07
CA TRP A 181 -10.41 3.07 4.41
C TRP A 181 -11.47 4.13 4.15
N ALA A 182 -12.08 4.13 2.95
CA ALA A 182 -13.11 5.10 2.58
C ALA A 182 -14.31 5.12 3.56
N SER A 183 -14.59 3.97 4.18
CA SER A 183 -15.71 3.78 5.11
C SER A 183 -15.42 4.23 6.55
N GLN A 184 -14.20 4.72 6.85
CA GLN A 184 -13.77 5.16 8.18
C GLN A 184 -14.28 6.56 8.56
N VAL A 185 -15.60 6.78 8.49
CA VAL A 185 -16.23 8.07 8.75
C VAL A 185 -16.05 8.53 10.20
N GLU A 186 -16.16 7.60 11.15
CA GLU A 186 -15.99 7.95 12.58
C GLU A 186 -14.53 8.29 12.91
N LEU A 187 -13.58 7.54 12.35
CA LEU A 187 -12.15 7.86 12.48
C LEU A 187 -11.85 9.25 11.90
N ALA A 188 -12.43 9.63 10.77
CA ALA A 188 -12.24 10.96 10.17
C ALA A 188 -12.76 12.08 11.09
N LYS A 189 -13.84 11.86 11.85
CA LYS A 189 -14.32 12.83 12.86
C LYS A 189 -13.35 12.97 14.02
N LEU A 190 -12.85 11.84 14.56
CA LEU A 190 -11.87 11.85 15.64
C LEU A 190 -10.55 12.49 15.16
N HIS A 191 -10.17 12.24 13.92
CA HIS A 191 -9.00 12.82 13.27
C HIS A 191 -9.04 14.34 13.30
N ALA A 192 -10.16 14.97 12.95
CA ALA A 192 -10.31 16.43 13.00
C ALA A 192 -10.13 17.05 14.41
N MET A 193 -10.26 16.26 15.48
CA MET A 193 -10.12 16.72 16.87
C MET A 193 -8.69 16.63 17.41
N VAL A 194 -7.79 15.91 16.73
CA VAL A 194 -6.40 15.74 17.16
C VAL A 194 -5.51 16.79 16.50
N PRO A 195 -4.53 17.40 17.20
CA PRO A 195 -3.61 18.35 16.58
C PRO A 195 -2.89 17.76 15.36
N THR A 196 -2.81 18.53 14.26
CA THR A 196 -2.27 18.05 12.97
C THR A 196 -0.89 17.40 13.07
N MET A 197 0.00 17.94 13.92
CA MET A 197 1.35 17.40 14.12
C MET A 197 1.39 15.94 14.60
N TYR A 198 0.29 15.43 15.15
CA TYR A 198 0.16 14.05 15.64
C TYR A 198 -0.65 13.13 14.72
N ARG A 199 -1.36 13.69 13.73
CA ARG A 199 -2.30 12.94 12.87
C ARG A 199 -1.97 12.98 11.38
N PHE A 200 -1.04 13.83 10.93
CA PHE A 200 -0.79 14.03 9.50
C PHE A 200 -0.35 12.74 8.77
N GLU A 201 0.28 11.80 9.48
CA GLU A 201 0.65 10.48 8.94
C GLU A 201 -0.56 9.65 8.47
N VAL A 202 -1.73 9.85 9.08
CA VAL A 202 -2.99 9.22 8.68
C VAL A 202 -3.45 9.76 7.33
N SER A 203 -3.35 11.07 7.11
CA SER A 203 -3.70 11.73 5.84
C SER A 203 -2.79 11.29 4.68
N ARG A 204 -1.57 10.80 4.98
CA ARG A 204 -0.69 10.20 3.97
C ARG A 204 -1.26 8.94 3.35
N LEU A 205 -2.04 8.15 4.08
CA LEU A 205 -2.72 6.97 3.53
C LEU A 205 -3.69 7.39 2.42
N THR A 206 -4.52 8.42 2.69
CA THR A 206 -5.44 8.98 1.71
C THR A 206 -4.69 9.52 0.48
N ALA A 207 -3.58 10.25 0.69
CA ALA A 207 -2.75 10.71 -0.41
C ALA A 207 -2.21 9.54 -1.23
N ARG A 208 -1.70 8.49 -0.59
CA ARG A 208 -1.16 7.31 -1.28
C ARG A 208 -2.22 6.56 -2.07
N LEU A 209 -3.44 6.43 -1.53
CA LEU A 209 -4.59 5.87 -2.22
C LEU A 209 -4.96 6.71 -3.45
N CYS A 210 -5.01 8.03 -3.34
CA CYS A 210 -5.24 8.91 -4.48
C CYS A 210 -4.14 8.77 -5.55
N VAL A 211 -2.88 8.63 -5.15
CA VAL A 211 -1.78 8.34 -6.08
C VAL A 211 -1.98 7.00 -6.78
N GLY A 212 -2.33 5.95 -6.04
CA GLY A 212 -2.57 4.62 -6.59
C GLY A 212 -3.73 4.60 -7.58
N ILE A 213 -4.85 5.23 -7.24
CA ILE A 213 -6.00 5.37 -8.13
C ILE A 213 -5.64 6.23 -9.36
N GLY A 214 -5.02 7.38 -9.15
CA GLY A 214 -4.64 8.30 -10.22
C GLY A 214 -3.66 7.73 -11.23
N LYS A 215 -2.78 6.81 -10.80
CA LYS A 215 -1.86 6.05 -11.66
C LYS A 215 -2.47 4.78 -12.26
N GLY A 216 -3.70 4.43 -11.91
CA GLY A 216 -4.35 3.18 -12.33
C GLY A 216 -3.79 1.92 -11.66
N GLN A 217 -3.02 2.06 -10.58
CA GLN A 217 -2.54 0.93 -9.76
C GLN A 217 -3.64 0.35 -8.87
N ILE A 218 -4.66 1.15 -8.55
CA ILE A 218 -5.82 0.75 -7.76
C ILE A 218 -7.08 1.02 -8.60
N LEU A 219 -7.81 -0.04 -8.96
CA LEU A 219 -9.00 0.04 -9.79
C LEU A 219 -10.29 0.07 -8.96
N ALA A 220 -10.38 1.01 -8.02
CA ALA A 220 -11.53 1.11 -7.13
C ALA A 220 -12.85 1.49 -7.87
N PRO A 221 -14.01 0.89 -7.49
CA PRO A 221 -15.31 1.24 -8.04
C PRO A 221 -15.63 2.73 -7.84
N LYS A 222 -16.48 3.28 -8.70
CA LYS A 222 -16.84 4.71 -8.69
C LYS A 222 -17.36 5.14 -7.32
N GLU A 223 -18.22 4.34 -6.72
CA GLU A 223 -18.85 4.57 -5.43
C GLU A 223 -17.81 4.63 -4.30
N VAL A 224 -16.79 3.75 -4.35
CA VAL A 224 -15.68 3.73 -3.39
C VAL A 224 -14.81 4.98 -3.54
N ARG A 225 -14.50 5.40 -4.77
CA ARG A 225 -13.72 6.63 -5.03
C ARG A 225 -14.45 7.89 -4.58
N ILE A 226 -15.77 7.94 -4.77
CA ILE A 226 -16.60 9.04 -4.25
C ILE A 226 -16.56 9.03 -2.72
N LEU A 227 -16.80 7.89 -2.08
CA LEU A 227 -16.79 7.77 -0.63
C LEU A 227 -15.43 8.15 -0.03
N LEU A 228 -14.32 7.72 -0.66
CA LEU A 228 -12.97 8.07 -0.26
C LEU A 228 -12.80 9.59 -0.15
N LEU A 229 -13.16 10.33 -1.20
CA LEU A 229 -13.03 11.78 -1.20
C LEU A 229 -14.05 12.46 -0.28
N GLN A 230 -15.26 11.91 -0.14
CA GLN A 230 -16.24 12.45 0.83
C GLN A 230 -15.74 12.34 2.27
N THR A 231 -15.13 11.21 2.64
CA THR A 231 -14.67 10.95 3.99
C THR A 231 -13.35 11.66 4.30
N TRP A 232 -12.39 11.65 3.37
CA TRP A 232 -10.99 11.94 3.68
C TRP A 232 -10.39 13.16 2.96
N LEU A 233 -11.12 13.81 2.05
CA LEU A 233 -10.56 14.95 1.31
C LEU A 233 -10.31 16.17 2.21
N GLU A 234 -11.23 16.49 3.13
CA GLU A 234 -11.02 17.60 4.07
C GLU A 234 -9.87 17.32 5.04
N PRO A 235 -9.79 16.14 5.72
CA PRO A 235 -8.61 15.74 6.47
C PRO A 235 -7.29 15.88 5.69
N LEU A 236 -7.27 15.42 4.43
CA LEU A 236 -6.09 15.53 3.56
C LEU A 236 -5.70 16.98 3.33
N TYR A 237 -6.68 17.87 3.10
CA TYR A 237 -6.40 19.27 2.87
C TYR A 237 -5.93 20.01 4.13
N GLU A 238 -6.44 19.67 5.32
CA GLU A 238 -6.01 20.25 6.59
C GLU A 238 -4.55 19.87 6.94
N ASP A 239 -4.18 18.64 6.62
CA ASP A 239 -2.88 18.10 6.99
C ASP A 239 -1.78 18.32 5.95
N PHE A 240 -2.14 18.74 4.73
CA PHE A 240 -1.21 18.83 3.60
C PHE A 240 0.04 19.67 3.88
N GLY A 241 -0.14 20.81 4.55
CA GLY A 241 0.96 21.67 4.98
C GLY A 241 1.96 21.00 5.93
N TRP A 242 1.46 20.16 6.84
CA TRP A 242 2.30 19.35 7.73
C TRP A 242 2.91 18.16 7.01
N MET A 243 2.19 17.51 6.10
CA MET A 243 2.75 16.44 5.27
C MET A 243 3.94 16.93 4.43
N LYS A 244 3.88 18.17 3.92
CA LYS A 244 4.97 18.82 3.17
C LYS A 244 6.20 19.12 4.04
N ARG A 245 6.00 19.51 5.31
CA ARG A 245 7.08 19.96 6.21
C ARG A 245 7.68 18.82 7.04
N GLY A 246 6.83 17.94 7.55
CA GLY A 246 7.19 16.89 8.50
C GLY A 246 7.83 15.67 7.88
N CYS A 247 7.76 15.49 6.56
CA CYS A 247 8.22 14.28 5.89
C CYS A 247 9.01 14.57 4.62
N LYS A 248 10.27 14.12 4.56
CA LYS A 248 11.13 14.28 3.37
C LYS A 248 10.78 13.31 2.24
N SER A 249 10.01 12.24 2.49
CA SER A 249 9.77 11.16 1.53
C SER A 249 8.51 11.32 0.68
N ILE A 250 7.66 12.32 0.95
CA ILE A 250 6.46 12.57 0.14
C ILE A 250 6.79 13.59 -0.94
N ASP A 251 6.74 13.16 -2.20
CA ASP A 251 6.78 14.10 -3.33
C ASP A 251 5.41 14.78 -3.47
N ARG A 252 5.38 16.08 -3.15
CA ARG A 252 4.20 16.96 -3.27
C ARG A 252 3.54 16.83 -4.64
N ASN A 253 4.33 16.85 -5.71
CA ASN A 253 3.81 16.85 -7.08
C ASN A 253 3.14 15.51 -7.40
N VAL A 254 3.68 14.41 -6.88
CA VAL A 254 3.08 13.08 -7.04
C VAL A 254 1.72 13.03 -6.36
N VAL A 255 1.59 13.60 -5.15
CA VAL A 255 0.31 13.66 -4.44
C VAL A 255 -0.71 14.54 -5.16
N GLU A 256 -0.32 15.74 -5.59
CA GLU A 256 -1.19 16.68 -6.31
C GLU A 256 -1.69 16.09 -7.64
N GLU A 257 -0.81 15.43 -8.40
CA GLU A 257 -1.20 14.75 -9.64
C GLU A 257 -2.09 13.54 -9.36
N GLY A 258 -1.76 12.74 -8.34
CA GLY A 258 -2.57 11.59 -7.92
C GLY A 258 -4.00 11.98 -7.52
N LEU A 259 -4.13 13.02 -6.70
CA LEU A 259 -5.42 13.59 -6.30
C LEU A 259 -6.17 14.17 -7.51
N SER A 260 -5.48 14.92 -8.36
CA SER A 260 -6.03 15.48 -9.61
C SER A 260 -6.63 14.40 -10.49
N GLN A 261 -5.88 13.34 -10.78
CA GLN A 261 -6.35 12.23 -11.62
C GLN A 261 -7.49 11.47 -10.94
N THR A 262 -7.41 11.23 -9.63
CA THR A 262 -8.50 10.60 -8.87
C THR A 262 -9.80 11.38 -9.02
N ILE A 263 -9.78 12.71 -8.84
CA ILE A 263 -10.97 13.56 -9.04
C ILE A 263 -11.47 13.46 -10.49
N LEU A 264 -10.58 13.53 -11.47
CA LEU A 264 -10.94 13.50 -12.90
C LEU A 264 -11.54 12.18 -13.39
N THR A 265 -11.47 11.11 -12.58
CA THR A 265 -12.13 9.82 -12.85
C THR A 265 -13.59 9.78 -12.36
N LEU A 266 -14.05 10.77 -11.59
CA LEU A 266 -15.44 10.85 -11.11
C LEU A 266 -16.40 11.40 -12.18
N PRO A 267 -17.73 11.32 -12.02
CA PRO A 267 -18.64 12.02 -12.94
C PRO A 267 -18.54 13.55 -12.80
N LEU A 268 -18.91 14.28 -13.87
CA LEU A 268 -18.68 15.73 -13.97
C LEU A 268 -19.32 16.56 -12.84
N SER A 269 -20.47 16.13 -12.31
CA SER A 269 -21.15 16.84 -11.22
C SER A 269 -20.38 16.71 -9.90
N GLN A 270 -19.82 15.54 -9.60
CA GLN A 270 -18.95 15.36 -8.43
C GLN A 270 -17.62 16.10 -8.61
N GLN A 271 -17.03 16.05 -9.82
CA GLN A 271 -15.85 16.87 -10.13
C GLN A 271 -16.10 18.35 -9.85
N GLN A 272 -17.22 18.90 -10.34
CA GLN A 272 -17.60 20.30 -10.11
C GLN A 272 -17.67 20.63 -8.61
N ALA A 273 -18.38 19.83 -7.83
CA ALA A 273 -18.55 20.09 -6.40
C ALA A 273 -17.21 20.15 -5.67
N ILE A 274 -16.33 19.17 -5.94
CA ILE A 274 -15.00 19.09 -5.32
C ILE A 274 -14.11 20.25 -5.77
N LEU A 275 -14.06 20.51 -7.08
CA LEU A 275 -13.16 21.52 -7.66
C LEU A 275 -13.57 22.94 -7.29
N MET A 276 -14.87 23.22 -7.15
CA MET A 276 -15.33 24.52 -6.67
C MET A 276 -15.02 24.73 -5.18
N ASN A 277 -15.16 23.68 -4.35
CA ASN A 277 -14.75 23.76 -2.94
C ASN A 277 -13.23 23.95 -2.82
N TRP A 278 -12.45 23.17 -3.57
CA TRP A 278 -11.00 23.36 -3.64
C TRP A 278 -10.61 24.77 -4.06
N PHE A 279 -11.25 25.35 -5.09
CA PHE A 279 -10.92 26.68 -5.58
C PHE A 279 -11.08 27.74 -4.46
N ASN A 280 -12.18 27.67 -3.70
CA ASN A 280 -12.38 28.52 -2.54
C ASN A 280 -11.31 28.30 -1.48
N ARG A 281 -11.00 27.04 -1.14
CA ARG A 281 -9.97 26.70 -0.16
C ARG A 281 -8.58 27.19 -0.56
N PHE A 282 -8.18 26.97 -1.80
CA PHE A 282 -6.87 27.32 -2.32
C PHE A 282 -6.62 28.83 -2.25
N LEU A 283 -7.64 29.65 -2.52
CA LEU A 283 -7.56 31.11 -2.35
C LEU A 283 -7.37 31.55 -0.89
N ASN A 284 -7.79 30.75 0.08
CA ASN A 284 -7.71 31.06 1.52
C ASN A 284 -6.53 30.39 2.23
N SER A 285 -5.92 29.35 1.65
CA SER A 285 -4.86 28.54 2.29
C SER A 285 -3.55 28.49 1.49
N GLY A 286 -3.54 28.93 0.23
CA GLY A 286 -2.35 28.98 -0.62
C GLY A 286 -1.59 27.65 -0.67
N ASP A 287 -0.29 27.72 -0.42
CA ASP A 287 0.65 26.59 -0.52
C ASP A 287 0.48 25.49 0.55
N GLU A 288 -0.37 25.71 1.56
CA GLU A 288 -0.75 24.70 2.56
C GLU A 288 -1.92 23.81 2.07
N CYS A 289 -2.45 24.08 0.87
CA CYS A 289 -3.45 23.27 0.18
C CYS A 289 -2.84 22.62 -1.08
N PRO A 290 -3.18 21.37 -1.44
CA PRO A 290 -2.70 20.76 -2.67
C PRO A 290 -3.16 21.57 -3.88
N ASN A 291 -2.24 21.84 -4.80
CA ASN A 291 -2.50 22.53 -6.05
C ASN A 291 -3.04 21.53 -7.09
N ILE A 292 -4.37 21.50 -7.25
CA ILE A 292 -5.03 20.69 -8.29
C ILE A 292 -5.58 21.55 -9.43
N GLN A 293 -4.93 22.69 -9.72
CA GLN A 293 -5.33 23.61 -10.80
C GLN A 293 -5.44 22.90 -12.15
N ARG A 294 -4.52 21.99 -12.47
CA ARG A 294 -4.56 21.21 -13.71
C ARG A 294 -5.85 20.40 -13.84
N ALA A 295 -6.35 19.81 -12.74
CA ALA A 295 -7.64 19.11 -12.75
C ALA A 295 -8.81 20.08 -12.99
N PHE A 296 -8.77 21.26 -12.36
CA PHE A 296 -9.78 22.30 -12.60
C PHE A 296 -9.85 22.69 -14.07
N GLU A 297 -8.71 22.96 -14.71
CA GLU A 297 -8.63 23.31 -16.13
C GLU A 297 -9.21 22.18 -17.00
N VAL A 298 -8.84 20.92 -16.74
CA VAL A 298 -9.33 19.76 -17.50
C VAL A 298 -10.85 19.61 -17.36
N TRP A 299 -11.38 19.69 -16.13
CA TRP A 299 -12.82 19.63 -15.87
C TRP A 299 -13.55 20.78 -16.58
N TRP A 300 -13.04 22.01 -16.49
CA TRP A 300 -13.61 23.18 -17.17
C TRP A 300 -13.77 22.93 -18.68
N ARG A 301 -12.76 22.33 -19.32
CA ARG A 301 -12.85 21.98 -20.74
C ARG A 301 -13.94 20.98 -21.04
N ARG A 302 -14.02 19.94 -20.21
CA ARG A 302 -15.01 18.87 -20.37
C ARG A 302 -16.43 19.41 -20.17
N ALA A 303 -16.61 20.34 -19.23
CA ALA A 303 -17.90 20.93 -18.90
C ALA A 303 -18.41 21.93 -19.97
N PHE A 304 -17.52 22.76 -20.53
CA PHE A 304 -17.93 23.91 -21.34
C PHE A 304 -17.50 23.86 -22.81
N TRP A 305 -16.31 23.34 -23.15
CA TRP A 305 -15.78 23.43 -24.52
C TRP A 305 -16.52 22.51 -25.52
N LYS A 306 -16.94 21.30 -25.14
CA LYS A 306 -17.69 20.41 -26.04
C LYS A 306 -19.13 20.85 -26.26
N ARG A 307 -19.75 21.49 -25.26
CA ARG A 307 -21.14 21.95 -25.33
C ARG A 307 -21.30 23.08 -26.36
N ASN A 308 -20.31 23.96 -26.50
CA ASN A 308 -20.38 25.05 -27.47
C ASN A 308 -20.35 24.55 -28.93
N GLY A 309 -19.51 23.56 -29.25
CA GLY A 309 -19.42 23.00 -30.61
C GLY A 309 -20.65 22.19 -31.06
N GLU A 310 -21.27 21.43 -30.14
CA GLU A 310 -22.52 20.71 -30.44
C GLU A 310 -23.72 21.65 -30.55
N THR A 311 -23.78 22.71 -29.73
CA THR A 311 -24.85 23.71 -29.82
C THR A 311 -24.75 24.51 -31.11
N ASP A 312 -23.54 24.89 -31.53
CA ASP A 312 -23.31 25.54 -32.83
C ASP A 312 -23.58 24.62 -34.01
N ARG A 313 -23.18 23.35 -33.95
CA ARG A 313 -23.48 22.36 -35.01
C ARG A 313 -24.97 22.08 -35.11
N ARG A 314 -25.70 22.03 -33.99
CA ARG A 314 -27.16 21.86 -33.95
C ARG A 314 -27.89 23.10 -34.46
N ARG A 315 -27.41 24.30 -34.16
CA ARG A 315 -27.88 25.57 -34.73
C ARG A 315 -27.62 25.65 -36.24
N GLN A 316 -26.42 25.27 -36.70
CA GLN A 316 -26.07 25.22 -38.12
C GLN A 316 -26.95 24.23 -38.89
N LEU A 317 -27.22 23.05 -38.32
CA LEU A 317 -28.14 22.06 -38.91
C LEU A 317 -29.58 22.58 -38.99
N GLN A 318 -30.06 23.30 -37.97
CA GLN A 318 -31.39 23.94 -37.96
C GLN A 318 -31.50 25.07 -38.99
N ILE A 319 -30.46 25.91 -39.13
CA ILE A 319 -30.41 26.98 -40.14
C ILE A 319 -30.35 26.39 -41.55
N ALA A 320 -29.58 25.31 -41.75
CA ALA A 320 -29.51 24.62 -43.04
C ALA A 320 -30.85 23.97 -43.42
N THR A 321 -31.59 23.41 -42.46
CA THR A 321 -32.93 22.86 -42.72
C THR A 321 -33.92 23.97 -43.07
N MET A 322 -33.93 25.11 -42.36
CA MET A 322 -34.81 26.24 -42.71
C MET A 322 -34.55 26.79 -44.12
N ARG A 323 -33.29 26.91 -44.54
CA ARG A 323 -32.93 27.39 -45.90
C ARG A 323 -33.31 26.43 -47.03
N VAL A 324 -33.44 25.14 -46.75
CA VAL A 324 -33.93 24.14 -47.72
C VAL A 324 -35.45 24.28 -47.90
N TYR A 325 -36.18 24.62 -46.85
CA TYR A 325 -37.63 24.89 -46.94
C TYR A 325 -37.95 26.23 -47.63
N GLU A 326 -37.09 27.26 -47.50
CA GLU A 326 -37.31 28.56 -48.16
C GLU A 326 -36.96 28.57 -49.67
N ASN A 327 -36.07 27.69 -50.13
CA ASN A 327 -35.66 27.62 -51.55
C ASN A 327 -36.36 26.51 -52.36
N GLY A 328 -37.26 25.75 -51.73
CA GLY A 328 -38.02 24.66 -52.36
C GLY A 328 -39.52 24.91 -52.49
N GLY A 329 -39.97 26.16 -52.29
CA GLY A 329 -41.37 26.59 -52.41
C GLY A 329 -41.67 27.24 -53.76
#